data_AF-A0A3Q8TZP2-F1
#
_entry.id   AF-A0A3Q8TZP2-F1
#
_cell.length_a   1.000
_cell.length_b   1.000
_cell.length_c   1.000
_cell.angle_alpha   90.00
_cell.angle_beta   90.00
_cell.angle_gamma   90.00
#
_symmetry.space_group_name_H-M   'P 1'
#
loop_
_entity.id
_entity.type
_entity.pdbx_description
1 polymer ?
#
loop_
_entity_poly.entity_id
_entity_poly.type
_entity_poly.pdbx_seq_one_letter_code
_entity_poly.pdbx_strand_id
1 'polypeptide(L)'
;MNRKARRAAMLASLADTPVPVRRFEADCMTLIPECRSIIDSLSLVANGGAQWAHRAVTLWFAGPAPAWVLLYQFPDMAPYFDFAYSSRQPPQQALAALMARYPQCKLLDWSPGHLVCLEAVEMTLEAQAEMIGDFAETVWALREPQITVSYEVRGRA
;
A
#
# COMPACT_ATOMS: atom_id res chain seq x y z
N MET A 1 36.64 -0.99 18.67
CA MET A 1 35.23 -0.54 18.59
C MET A 1 34.38 -1.38 19.53
N ASN A 2 33.63 -0.78 20.47
CA ASN A 2 32.86 -1.56 21.45
C ASN A 2 31.58 -2.15 20.82
N ARG A 3 30.99 -3.16 21.47
CA ARG A 3 29.80 -3.90 20.99
C ARG A 3 28.59 -3.00 20.70
N LYS A 4 28.46 -1.88 21.44
CA LYS A 4 27.39 -0.88 21.27
C LYS A 4 27.57 -0.08 19.99
N ALA A 5 28.79 0.37 19.70
CA ALA A 5 29.12 1.06 18.44
C ALA A 5 28.95 0.14 17.22
N ARG A 6 29.30 -1.15 17.36
CA ARG A 6 29.10 -2.14 16.29
C ARG A 6 27.61 -2.43 16.03
N ARG A 7 26.79 -2.46 17.07
CA ARG A 7 25.33 -2.62 16.96
C ARG A 7 24.65 -1.38 16.39
N ALA A 8 25.09 -0.18 16.78
CA ALA A 8 24.61 1.08 16.20
C ALA A 8 24.96 1.19 14.71
N ALA A 9 26.20 0.83 14.33
CA ALA A 9 26.62 0.80 12.93
C ALA A 9 25.86 -0.25 12.10
N MET A 10 25.55 -1.42 12.68
CA MET A 10 24.73 -2.44 12.02
C MET A 10 23.26 -2.01 11.85
N LEU A 11 22.68 -1.33 12.85
CA LEU A 11 21.33 -0.75 12.73
C LEU A 11 21.31 0.41 11.72
N ALA A 12 22.35 1.23 11.67
CA ALA A 12 22.49 2.28 10.67
C ALA A 12 22.66 1.71 9.26
N SER A 13 23.43 0.62 9.07
CA SER A 13 23.57 0.00 7.74
C SER A 13 22.31 -0.73 7.28
N LEU A 14 21.49 -1.24 8.21
CA LEU A 14 20.15 -1.76 7.89
C LEU A 14 19.19 -0.64 7.47
N ALA A 15 19.32 0.56 8.04
CA ALA A 15 18.56 1.74 7.63
C ALA A 15 18.99 2.31 6.26
N ASP A 16 20.23 2.05 5.83
CA ASP A 16 20.78 2.44 4.52
C ASP A 16 20.69 1.33 3.46
N THR A 17 20.07 0.18 3.78
CA THR A 17 19.80 -0.82 2.75
C THR A 17 18.79 -0.21 1.77
N PRO A 18 19.09 -0.13 0.46
CA PRO A 18 18.15 0.42 -0.48
C PRO A 18 16.87 -0.41 -0.41
N VAL A 19 15.81 0.25 0.03
CA VAL A 19 14.48 -0.33 0.08
C VAL A 19 14.14 -0.78 -1.34
N PRO A 20 13.83 -2.06 -1.58
CA PRO A 20 13.43 -2.52 -2.89
C PRO A 20 12.20 -1.73 -3.32
N VAL A 21 12.37 -0.88 -4.33
CA VAL A 21 11.26 -0.14 -4.89
C VAL A 21 10.42 -1.12 -5.67
N ARG A 22 9.24 -1.47 -5.16
CA ARG A 22 8.26 -2.25 -5.92
C ARG A 22 7.94 -1.51 -7.22
N ARG A 23 7.99 -2.24 -8.34
CA ARG A 23 7.73 -1.72 -9.69
C ARG A 23 6.84 -2.69 -10.44
N PHE A 24 6.19 -2.18 -11.47
CA PHE A 24 5.47 -3.04 -12.40
C PHE A 24 6.46 -3.92 -13.17
N GLU A 25 6.22 -5.23 -13.15
CA GLU A 25 7.02 -6.24 -13.84
C GLU A 25 6.15 -6.95 -14.88
N ALA A 26 6.36 -6.62 -16.16
CA ALA A 26 5.53 -7.14 -17.25
C ALA A 26 5.57 -8.67 -17.40
N ASP A 27 6.62 -9.32 -16.89
CA ASP A 27 6.79 -10.78 -16.95
C ASP A 27 5.94 -11.53 -15.91
N CYS A 28 5.52 -10.86 -14.83
CA CYS A 28 4.80 -11.49 -13.71
C CYS A 28 3.51 -10.76 -13.30
N MET A 29 3.20 -9.61 -13.92
CA MET A 29 2.02 -8.81 -13.63
C MET A 29 1.16 -8.60 -14.88
N THR A 30 -0.15 -8.71 -14.70
CA THR A 30 -1.15 -8.44 -15.74
C THR A 30 -1.90 -7.15 -15.41
N LEU A 31 -1.99 -6.25 -16.38
CA LEU A 31 -2.77 -5.01 -16.28
C LEU A 31 -4.27 -5.30 -16.30
N ILE A 32 -5.03 -4.45 -15.60
CA ILE A 32 -6.50 -4.47 -15.56
C ILE A 32 -7.00 -3.16 -16.19
N PRO A 33 -7.11 -3.08 -17.54
CA PRO A 33 -7.38 -1.82 -18.25
C PRO A 33 -8.78 -1.24 -17.98
N GLU A 34 -9.71 -2.06 -17.51
CA GLU A 34 -11.07 -1.67 -17.13
C GLU A 34 -11.13 -0.87 -15.82
N CYS A 35 -10.15 -1.01 -14.93
CA CYS A 35 -10.11 -0.26 -13.66
C CYS A 35 -9.33 1.04 -13.83
N ARG A 36 -10.04 2.18 -13.74
CA ARG A 36 -9.46 3.52 -13.94
C ARG A 36 -9.48 4.39 -12.70
N SER A 37 -10.13 3.92 -11.64
CA SER A 37 -10.24 4.61 -10.37
C SER A 37 -10.01 3.66 -9.19
N ILE A 38 -9.75 4.25 -8.01
CA ILE A 38 -9.56 3.50 -6.77
C ILE A 38 -10.83 2.69 -6.46
N ILE A 39 -11.99 3.31 -6.63
CA ILE A 39 -13.29 2.67 -6.35
C ILE A 39 -13.60 1.53 -7.32
N ASP A 40 -13.25 1.65 -8.61
CA ASP A 40 -13.41 0.55 -9.57
C ASP A 40 -12.57 -0.66 -9.16
N SER A 41 -11.35 -0.40 -8.69
CA SER A 41 -10.40 -1.44 -8.28
C SER A 41 -10.85 -2.14 -7.00
N LEU A 42 -11.33 -1.39 -6.02
CA LEU A 42 -11.92 -1.94 -4.80
C LEU A 42 -13.18 -2.76 -5.12
N SER A 43 -14.03 -2.26 -6.02
CA SER A 43 -15.24 -2.96 -6.46
C SER A 43 -14.91 -4.25 -7.20
N LEU A 44 -13.86 -4.26 -8.03
CA LEU A 44 -13.39 -5.48 -8.71
C LEU A 44 -12.95 -6.53 -7.69
N VAL A 45 -12.14 -6.15 -6.71
CA VAL A 45 -11.61 -7.10 -5.72
C VAL A 45 -12.74 -7.61 -4.80
N ALA A 46 -13.68 -6.75 -4.44
CA ALA A 46 -14.79 -7.10 -3.56
C ALA A 46 -15.89 -7.92 -4.25
N ASN A 47 -16.23 -7.59 -5.49
CA ASN A 47 -17.43 -8.09 -6.18
C ASN A 47 -17.12 -8.89 -7.45
N GLY A 48 -15.88 -8.90 -7.94
CA GLY A 48 -15.51 -9.51 -9.23
C GLY A 48 -15.44 -11.04 -9.25
N GLY A 49 -15.88 -11.70 -8.17
CA GLY A 49 -15.96 -13.16 -8.04
C GLY A 49 -14.74 -13.82 -7.39
N ALA A 50 -14.84 -15.14 -7.18
CA ALA A 50 -13.88 -15.94 -6.39
C ALA A 50 -12.43 -15.89 -6.90
N GLN A 51 -12.21 -15.55 -8.17
CA GLN A 51 -10.87 -15.41 -8.74
C GLN A 51 -10.03 -14.30 -8.07
N TRP A 52 -10.66 -13.32 -7.43
CA TRP A 52 -9.97 -12.20 -6.78
C TRP A 52 -9.69 -12.43 -5.29
N ALA A 53 -10.38 -13.39 -4.65
CA ALA A 53 -10.24 -13.71 -3.22
C ALA A 53 -8.81 -14.10 -2.78
N HIS A 54 -7.91 -14.38 -3.73
CA HIS A 54 -6.53 -14.80 -3.48
C HIS A 54 -5.50 -14.03 -4.33
N ARG A 55 -5.92 -12.95 -5.00
CA ARG A 55 -5.05 -12.11 -5.82
C ARG A 55 -4.78 -10.81 -5.11
N ALA A 56 -3.51 -10.43 -5.05
CA ALA A 56 -3.11 -9.10 -4.63
C ALA A 56 -3.23 -8.16 -5.84
N VAL A 57 -4.08 -7.14 -5.75
CA VAL A 57 -4.25 -6.13 -6.80
C VAL A 57 -3.43 -4.91 -6.44
N THR A 58 -2.53 -4.50 -7.32
CA THR A 58 -1.70 -3.32 -7.12
C THR A 58 -2.27 -2.14 -7.89
N LEU A 59 -2.51 -1.05 -7.17
CA LEU A 59 -2.72 0.29 -7.69
C LEU A 59 -1.36 0.98 -7.84
N TRP A 60 -1.02 1.42 -9.05
CA TRP A 60 0.18 2.21 -9.34
C TRP A 60 -0.22 3.65 -9.58
N PHE A 61 0.33 4.56 -8.80
CA PHE A 61 0.02 5.98 -8.88
C PHE A 61 1.08 6.68 -9.74
N ALA A 62 0.64 7.45 -10.74
CA ALA A 62 1.56 8.25 -11.53
C ALA A 62 2.22 9.34 -10.69
N GLY A 63 3.54 9.45 -10.74
CA GLY A 63 4.29 10.45 -9.99
C GLY A 63 5.80 10.27 -10.06
N PRO A 64 6.57 11.23 -9.51
CA PRO A 64 8.03 11.20 -9.51
C PRO A 64 8.63 10.18 -8.54
N ALA A 65 7.86 9.74 -7.55
CA ALA A 65 8.24 8.75 -6.55
C ALA A 65 7.45 7.45 -6.77
N PRO A 66 8.00 6.29 -6.38
CA PRO A 66 7.27 5.04 -6.45
C PRO A 66 6.10 5.06 -5.45
N ALA A 67 4.90 5.29 -5.99
CA ALA A 67 3.66 5.36 -5.25
C ALA A 67 2.77 4.19 -5.69
N TRP A 68 2.42 3.33 -4.74
CA TRP A 68 1.60 2.17 -5.00
C TRP A 68 0.82 1.77 -3.75
N VAL A 69 -0.31 1.10 -3.97
CA VAL A 69 -1.09 0.46 -2.92
C VAL A 69 -1.40 -0.97 -3.35
N LEU A 70 -1.21 -1.92 -2.44
CA LEU A 70 -1.59 -3.30 -2.63
C LEU A 70 -2.89 -3.56 -1.90
N LEU A 71 -3.90 -4.00 -2.64
CA LEU A 71 -5.23 -4.32 -2.15
C LEU A 71 -5.30 -5.82 -1.86
N TYR A 72 -5.69 -6.14 -0.64
CA TYR A 72 -5.89 -7.49 -0.19
C TYR A 72 -7.31 -7.67 0.30
N GLN A 73 -7.99 -8.69 -0.25
CA GLN A 73 -9.32 -9.06 0.19
C GLN A 73 -9.39 -10.57 0.34
N PHE A 74 -9.48 -10.99 1.59
CA PHE A 74 -9.63 -12.38 1.96
C PHE A 74 -11.08 -12.63 2.38
N PRO A 75 -11.65 -13.81 2.07
CA PRO A 75 -12.90 -14.22 2.67
C PRO A 75 -12.81 -14.14 4.19
N ASP A 76 -13.85 -13.61 4.83
CA ASP A 76 -14.01 -13.54 6.28
C ASP A 76 -12.99 -12.66 7.04
N MET A 77 -12.23 -11.81 6.34
CA MET A 77 -11.34 -10.83 6.95
C MET A 77 -11.69 -9.41 6.51
N ALA A 78 -11.34 -8.43 7.34
CA ALA A 78 -11.36 -7.03 6.93
C ALA A 78 -10.36 -6.82 5.78
N PRO A 79 -10.66 -5.94 4.80
CA PRO A 79 -9.70 -5.53 3.79
C PRO A 79 -8.46 -4.93 4.45
N TYR A 80 -7.29 -5.23 3.87
CA TYR A 80 -6.05 -4.58 4.28
C TYR A 80 -5.25 -4.10 3.08
N PHE A 81 -4.43 -3.10 3.34
CA PHE A 81 -3.77 -2.31 2.33
C PHE A 81 -2.31 -2.10 2.70
N ASP A 82 -1.40 -2.49 1.81
CA ASP A 82 -0.01 -2.08 1.92
C ASP A 82 0.22 -0.86 1.05
N PHE A 83 0.63 0.23 1.67
CA PHE A 83 0.97 1.46 0.98
C PHE A 83 2.48 1.62 0.89
N ALA A 84 2.98 2.07 -0.26
CA ALA A 84 4.34 2.58 -0.37
C ALA A 84 4.52 3.78 0.58
N TYR A 85 5.43 3.67 1.55
CA TYR A 85 5.57 4.68 2.59
C TYR A 85 6.99 5.22 2.64
N SER A 86 7.23 6.36 1.99
CA SER A 86 8.57 6.93 1.85
C SER A 86 9.05 7.70 3.09
N SER A 87 8.16 7.99 4.03
CA SER A 87 8.54 8.69 5.27
C SER A 87 9.34 7.78 6.21
N ARG A 88 10.37 8.36 6.82
CA ARG A 88 11.15 7.71 7.89
C ARG A 88 10.53 7.90 9.28
N GLN A 89 9.47 8.72 9.39
CA GLN A 89 8.74 8.93 10.63
C GLN A 89 7.71 7.81 10.84
N PRO A 90 7.31 7.52 12.10
CA PRO A 90 6.22 6.60 12.36
C PRO A 90 4.89 7.06 11.73
N PRO A 91 4.09 6.16 11.14
CA PRO A 91 2.77 6.47 10.58
C PRO A 91 1.84 7.15 11.58
N GLN A 92 1.92 6.78 12.86
CA GLN A 92 1.11 7.41 13.91
C GLN A 92 1.39 8.91 14.06
N GLN A 93 2.58 9.38 13.65
CA GLN A 93 2.94 10.79 13.65
C GLN A 93 2.64 11.43 12.29
N ALA A 94 3.13 10.84 11.20
CA ALA A 94 3.00 11.42 9.87
C ALA A 94 1.55 11.38 9.33
N LEU A 95 0.76 10.39 9.77
CA LEU A 95 -0.62 10.16 9.35
C LEU A 95 -1.61 10.38 10.50
N ALA A 96 -1.21 11.10 11.55
CA ALA A 96 -2.06 11.31 12.73
C ALA A 96 -3.45 11.87 12.36
N ALA A 97 -3.49 12.86 11.46
CA ALA A 97 -4.74 13.44 10.98
C ALA A 97 -5.59 12.45 10.17
N LEU A 98 -4.95 11.64 9.32
CA LEU A 98 -5.62 10.61 8.52
C LEU A 98 -6.21 9.52 9.43
N MET A 99 -5.43 9.02 10.40
CA MET A 99 -5.91 8.03 11.38
C MET A 99 -7.04 8.58 12.25
N ALA A 100 -7.04 9.88 12.56
CA ALA A 100 -8.14 10.53 13.27
C ALA A 100 -9.40 10.67 12.41
N ARG A 101 -9.25 10.89 11.09
CA ARG A 101 -10.36 10.97 10.13
C ARG A 101 -11.00 9.61 9.87
N TYR A 102 -10.19 8.55 9.84
CA TYR A 102 -10.62 7.16 9.60
C TYR A 102 -10.35 6.27 10.82
N PRO A 103 -11.10 6.42 11.93
CA PRO A 103 -10.88 5.63 13.15
C PRO A 103 -11.08 4.12 12.96
N GLN A 104 -11.74 3.71 11.86
CA GLN A 104 -11.88 2.33 11.43
C GLN A 104 -10.59 1.72 10.87
N CYS A 105 -9.61 2.56 10.50
CA CYS A 105 -8.31 2.12 10.01
C CYS A 105 -7.39 1.78 11.18
N LYS A 106 -6.87 0.55 11.18
CA LYS A 106 -5.89 0.09 12.17
C LYS A 106 -4.54 -0.13 11.50
N LEU A 107 -3.50 0.45 12.07
CA LEU A 107 -2.13 0.15 11.68
C LEU A 107 -1.78 -1.27 12.14
N LEU A 108 -1.50 -2.17 11.20
CA LEU A 108 -1.06 -3.53 11.48
C LEU A 108 0.47 -3.62 11.61
N ASP A 109 1.18 -3.03 10.65
CA ASP A 109 2.64 -3.04 10.59
C ASP A 109 3.16 -1.84 9.78
N TRP A 110 4.43 -1.49 9.95
CA TRP A 110 5.12 -0.55 9.08
C TRP A 110 6.64 -0.71 9.14
N SER A 111 7.29 -0.28 8.07
CA SER A 111 8.75 -0.25 7.96
C SER A 111 9.20 1.14 7.52
N PRO A 112 10.16 1.77 8.24
CA PRO A 112 10.61 3.12 7.92
C PRO A 112 11.09 3.27 6.47
N GLY A 113 10.51 4.22 5.74
CA GLY A 113 10.87 4.50 4.35
C GLY A 113 10.49 3.41 3.35
N HIS A 114 9.69 2.43 3.76
CA HIS A 114 9.28 1.32 2.90
C HIS A 114 7.78 1.19 2.74
N LEU A 115 7.08 0.82 3.81
CA LEU A 115 5.66 0.47 3.73
C LEU A 115 4.91 0.77 5.01
N VAL A 116 3.61 0.94 4.87
CA VAL A 116 2.65 0.95 5.98
C VAL A 116 1.48 0.04 5.62
N CYS A 117 1.11 -0.85 6.55
CA CYS A 117 0.03 -1.81 6.40
C CYS A 117 -1.16 -1.37 7.26
N LEU A 118 -2.30 -1.09 6.62
CA LEU A 118 -3.53 -0.68 7.29
C LEU A 118 -4.64 -1.72 7.06
N GLU A 119 -5.35 -2.08 8.12
CA GLU A 119 -6.61 -2.82 8.07
C GLU A 119 -7.78 -1.83 8.11
N ALA A 120 -8.79 -2.02 7.25
CA ALA A 120 -9.99 -1.21 7.19
C ALA A 120 -11.21 -1.98 7.71
N VAL A 121 -11.54 -1.79 8.99
CA VAL A 121 -12.60 -2.55 9.67
C VAL A 121 -13.96 -1.92 9.42
N GLU A 122 -14.92 -2.69 8.90
CA GLU A 122 -16.31 -2.23 8.71
C GLU A 122 -16.45 -0.95 7.85
N MET A 123 -15.48 -0.67 6.98
CA MET A 123 -15.52 0.47 6.07
C MET A 123 -16.23 0.12 4.76
N THR A 124 -17.06 1.04 4.25
CA THR A 124 -17.63 0.90 2.90
C THR A 124 -16.53 1.05 1.84
N LEU A 125 -16.80 0.59 0.60
CA LEU A 125 -15.83 0.72 -0.49
C LEU A 125 -15.52 2.19 -0.81
N GLU A 126 -16.51 3.08 -0.68
CA GLU A 126 -16.33 4.52 -0.87
C GLU A 126 -15.42 5.12 0.18
N ALA A 127 -15.61 4.77 1.46
CA ALA A 127 -14.76 5.22 2.55
C ALA A 127 -13.33 4.69 2.41
N GLN A 128 -13.16 3.44 1.94
CA GLN A 128 -11.85 2.88 1.63
C GLN A 128 -11.18 3.64 0.47
N ALA A 129 -11.94 3.96 -0.60
CA ALA A 129 -11.43 4.71 -1.74
C ALA A 129 -10.99 6.12 -1.35
N GLU A 130 -11.79 6.80 -0.53
CA GLU A 130 -11.50 8.12 0.00
C GLU A 130 -10.23 8.08 0.87
N MET A 131 -10.10 7.10 1.76
CA MET A 131 -8.93 6.92 2.61
C MET A 131 -7.64 6.70 1.80
N ILE A 132 -7.70 5.88 0.74
CA ILE A 132 -6.55 5.66 -0.16
C ILE A 132 -6.19 6.96 -0.90
N GLY A 133 -7.19 7.75 -1.33
CA GLY A 133 -6.97 9.06 -1.96
C GLY A 133 -6.32 10.06 -1.01
N ASP A 134 -6.85 10.18 0.21
CA ASP A 134 -6.31 11.01 1.28
C ASP A 134 -4.87 10.61 1.65
N PHE A 135 -4.58 9.31 1.68
CA PHE A 135 -3.22 8.81 1.87
C PHE A 135 -2.31 9.27 0.74
N ALA A 136 -2.75 9.13 -0.52
CA ALA A 136 -1.98 9.53 -1.69
C ALA A 136 -1.68 11.04 -1.69
N GLU A 137 -2.64 11.87 -1.28
CA GLU A 137 -2.39 13.30 -1.10
C GLU A 137 -1.42 13.55 0.05
N THR A 138 -1.61 12.91 1.21
CA THR A 138 -0.81 13.17 2.41
C THR A 138 0.64 12.73 2.27
N VAL A 139 0.86 11.55 1.69
CA VAL A 139 2.19 10.91 1.64
C VAL A 139 2.93 11.21 0.33
N TRP A 140 2.19 11.30 -0.78
CA TRP A 140 2.79 11.47 -2.10
C TRP A 140 2.44 12.81 -2.77
N ALA A 141 1.68 13.69 -2.11
CA ALA A 141 1.21 14.96 -2.65
C ALA A 141 0.39 14.82 -3.96
N LEU A 142 -0.36 13.72 -4.10
CA LEU A 142 -1.17 13.43 -5.28
C LEU A 142 -2.67 13.68 -5.02
N ARG A 143 -3.21 14.80 -5.52
CA ARG A 143 -4.62 15.19 -5.32
C ARG A 143 -5.62 14.49 -6.23
N GLU A 144 -5.22 14.26 -7.48
CA GLU A 144 -6.04 13.58 -8.49
C GLU A 144 -5.18 12.53 -9.19
N PRO A 145 -4.82 11.45 -8.48
CA PRO A 145 -3.86 10.50 -9.01
C PRO A 145 -4.44 9.76 -10.20
N GLN A 146 -3.74 9.83 -11.33
CA GLN A 146 -3.92 8.85 -12.39
C GLN A 146 -3.35 7.52 -11.90
N ILE A 147 -4.16 6.47 -11.99
CA ILE A 147 -3.74 5.14 -11.55
C ILE A 147 -3.70 4.15 -12.70
N THR A 148 -2.77 3.22 -12.62
CA THR A 148 -2.75 1.98 -13.41
C THR A 148 -2.96 0.81 -12.46
N VAL A 149 -3.74 -0.19 -12.87
CA VAL A 149 -4.10 -1.32 -12.01
C VAL A 149 -3.54 -2.61 -12.58
N SER A 150 -3.00 -3.46 -11.72
CA SER A 150 -2.47 -4.77 -12.12
C SER A 150 -2.68 -5.82 -11.03
N TYR A 151 -2.55 -7.09 -11.37
CA TYR A 151 -2.42 -8.16 -10.39
C TYR A 151 -1.24 -9.07 -10.74
N GLU A 152 -0.65 -9.70 -9.74
CA GLU A 152 0.38 -10.70 -9.96
C GLU A 152 -0.23 -12.00 -10.50
N VAL A 153 0.30 -12.46 -11.62
CA VAL A 153 -0.04 -13.77 -12.16
C VAL A 153 0.72 -14.79 -11.33
N ARG A 154 0.02 -15.57 -10.50
CA ARG A 154 0.64 -16.72 -9.82
C ARG A 154 1.15 -17.69 -10.90
N GLY A 155 2.46 -17.67 -11.15
CA GLY A 155 3.05 -18.41 -12.26
C GLY A 155 4.55 -18.17 -12.47
N ARG A 156 5.36 -18.47 -11.45
CA ARG A 156 6.63 -19.24 -11.51
C ARG A 156 7.28 -19.25 -10.12
N ALA A 157 7.02 -20.32 -9.38
CA ALA A 157 8.09 -20.95 -8.61
C ALA A 157 8.93 -21.80 -9.58
#